data_AF-A0A317V9Y7-F1
#
_entry.id   AF-A0A317V9Y7-F1
#
_cell.length_a   1.000
_cell.length_b   1.000
_cell.length_c   1.000
_cell.angle_alpha   90.00
_cell.angle_beta   90.00
_cell.angle_gamma   90.00
#
_symmetry.space_group_name_H-M   'P 1'
#
loop_
_entity.id
_entity.type
_entity.pdbx_description
1 polymer ?
#
loop_
_entity_poly.entity_id
_entity_poly.type
_entity_poly.pdbx_seq_one_letter_code
_entity_poly.pdbx_strand_id
1 'polypeptide(L)'
;MKATAAFAGLLVTAFAAPVPEPVLVSRSPGINYVQNYNGNLGDFTYDESAGTFSMYWEDGVSSDFVVGLGWTTGSSNPITYSAEYSASGSASYLAVYGWVNYPQAEYYVVENYGDYNPCSSATSLGTVYSDGSTYQVCTDTRTNEPSITGTSTFTQYFSVRESTRTSGTVTVANHFNFWAQHGFGNSDFNYQVVAVEAWSGAGSASVTISS
;
A
#
# COMPACT_ATOMS: atom_id res chain seq x y z
N MET A 1 -49.62 35.22 -66.87
CA MET A 1 -49.50 33.98 -66.05
C MET A 1 -48.14 33.38 -66.31
N LYS A 2 -47.25 33.37 -65.32
CA LYS A 2 -45.99 32.62 -65.32
C LYS A 2 -45.87 31.99 -63.94
N ALA A 3 -45.91 30.66 -63.86
CA ALA A 3 -45.81 29.90 -62.64
C ALA A 3 -44.34 29.52 -62.40
N THR A 4 -43.85 29.79 -61.19
CA THR A 4 -42.49 29.46 -60.75
C THR A 4 -42.59 28.26 -59.79
N ALA A 5 -41.93 27.15 -60.12
CA ALA A 5 -41.85 25.97 -59.28
C ALA A 5 -40.70 26.11 -58.27
N ALA A 6 -40.98 25.81 -56.99
CA ALA A 6 -39.98 25.75 -55.93
C ALA A 6 -39.57 24.28 -55.69
N PHE A 7 -38.26 24.01 -55.69
CA PHE A 7 -37.69 22.73 -55.27
C PHE A 7 -37.26 22.83 -53.80
N ALA A 8 -37.80 21.94 -52.95
CA ALA A 8 -37.35 21.76 -51.57
C ALA A 8 -36.20 20.75 -51.53
N GLY A 9 -35.04 21.16 -51.04
CA GLY A 9 -33.89 20.30 -50.79
C GLY A 9 -33.95 19.71 -49.37
N LEU A 10 -33.82 18.39 -49.26
CA LEU A 10 -33.75 17.66 -48.00
C LEU A 10 -32.28 17.65 -47.51
N LEU A 11 -32.01 18.21 -46.33
CA LEU A 11 -30.71 18.10 -45.65
C LEU A 11 -30.69 16.83 -44.81
N VAL A 12 -29.74 15.92 -45.11
CA VAL A 12 -29.44 14.74 -44.28
C VAL A 12 -28.24 15.07 -43.41
N THR A 13 -28.44 15.16 -42.10
CA THR A 13 -27.36 15.25 -41.11
C THR A 13 -26.83 13.86 -40.79
N ALA A 14 -25.57 13.59 -41.11
CA ALA A 14 -24.89 12.37 -40.69
C ALA A 14 -24.48 12.50 -39.22
N PHE A 15 -25.00 11.63 -38.35
CA PHE A 15 -24.50 11.46 -36.99
C PHE A 15 -23.21 10.64 -37.03
N ALA A 16 -22.11 11.19 -36.54
CA ALA A 16 -20.87 10.44 -36.34
C ALA A 16 -21.09 9.37 -35.27
N ALA A 17 -20.72 8.12 -35.58
CA ALA A 17 -20.75 7.03 -34.61
C ALA A 17 -19.71 7.28 -33.49
N PRO A 18 -20.00 6.91 -32.24
CA PRO A 18 -19.05 7.04 -31.14
C PRO A 18 -17.80 6.18 -31.41
N VAL A 19 -16.63 6.79 -31.25
CA VAL A 19 -15.34 6.09 -31.31
C VAL A 19 -15.20 5.28 -30.01
N PRO A 20 -14.92 3.96 -30.06
CA PRO A 20 -14.68 3.20 -28.85
C PRO A 20 -13.39 3.70 -28.16
N GLU A 21 -13.48 4.01 -26.86
CA GLU A 21 -12.33 4.38 -26.06
C GLU A 21 -11.33 3.21 -25.96
N PRO A 22 -10.02 3.48 -25.92
CA PRO A 22 -9.03 2.42 -25.77
C PRO A 22 -9.23 1.73 -24.41
N VAL A 23 -9.44 0.42 -24.44
CA VAL A 23 -9.41 -0.43 -23.25
C VAL A 23 -8.00 -0.33 -22.66
N LEU A 24 -7.88 0.29 -21.50
CA LEU A 24 -6.63 0.29 -20.72
C LEU A 24 -6.33 -1.15 -20.33
N VAL A 25 -5.38 -1.78 -21.02
CA VAL A 25 -4.79 -3.03 -20.56
C VAL A 25 -4.06 -2.70 -19.26
N SER A 26 -4.61 -3.16 -18.14
CA SER A 26 -3.91 -3.13 -16.84
C SER A 26 -2.53 -3.74 -17.06
N ARG A 27 -1.48 -2.93 -16.86
CA ARG A 27 -0.11 -3.44 -16.85
C ARG A 27 0.03 -4.22 -15.55
N SER A 28 0.45 -5.48 -15.65
CA SER A 28 0.78 -6.27 -14.46
C SER A 28 1.70 -5.44 -13.54
N PRO A 29 1.43 -5.39 -12.22
CA PRO A 29 2.17 -4.58 -11.24
C PRO A 29 3.66 -4.94 -11.12
N GLY A 30 4.13 -5.97 -11.83
CA GLY A 30 5.53 -6.39 -11.82
C GLY A 30 5.96 -6.98 -10.47
N ILE A 31 4.99 -7.52 -9.72
CA ILE A 31 5.21 -8.21 -8.45
C ILE A 31 6.18 -9.36 -8.68
N ASN A 32 7.22 -9.42 -7.85
CA ASN A 32 8.27 -10.43 -7.93
C ASN A 32 8.82 -10.82 -6.55
N TYR A 33 8.10 -10.47 -5.49
CA TYR A 33 8.45 -10.79 -4.12
C TYR A 33 7.19 -11.07 -3.31
N VAL A 34 7.23 -12.18 -2.57
CA VAL A 34 6.19 -12.61 -1.63
C VAL A 34 6.75 -12.48 -0.22
N GLN A 35 6.16 -11.58 0.56
CA GLN A 35 6.46 -11.48 1.99
C GLN A 35 5.65 -12.55 2.72
N ASN A 36 6.32 -13.41 3.47
CA ASN A 36 5.68 -14.45 4.28
C ASN A 36 6.49 -14.72 5.56
N TYR A 37 6.32 -13.85 6.55
CA TYR A 37 6.75 -14.09 7.91
C TYR A 37 5.58 -14.64 8.72
N ASN A 38 5.66 -15.91 9.13
CA ASN A 38 4.65 -16.62 9.92
C ASN A 38 3.22 -16.62 9.32
N GLY A 39 3.07 -16.59 7.99
CA GLY A 39 1.75 -16.61 7.35
C GLY A 39 0.93 -17.87 7.63
N ASN A 40 1.55 -18.92 8.15
CA ASN A 40 0.89 -20.14 8.62
C ASN A 40 0.18 -19.99 9.98
N LEU A 41 0.22 -18.81 10.62
CA LEU A 41 -0.59 -18.49 11.80
C LEU A 41 -2.07 -18.23 11.45
N GLY A 42 -2.36 -18.02 10.17
CA GLY A 42 -3.70 -17.98 9.61
C GLY A 42 -3.70 -18.59 8.21
N ASP A 43 -4.65 -18.18 7.39
CA ASP A 43 -4.79 -18.65 6.00
C ASP A 43 -4.30 -17.59 5.02
N PHE A 44 -3.01 -17.62 4.71
CA PHE A 44 -2.38 -16.76 3.70
C PHE A 44 -2.47 -17.38 2.30
N THR A 45 -3.11 -16.68 1.36
CA THR A 45 -3.20 -17.05 -0.07
C THR A 45 -2.74 -15.90 -0.95
N TYR A 46 -2.06 -16.17 -2.06
CA TYR A 46 -1.59 -15.14 -2.99
C TYR A 46 -1.53 -15.61 -4.44
N ASP A 47 -1.57 -14.64 -5.35
CA ASP A 47 -1.28 -14.78 -6.79
C ASP A 47 -0.46 -13.57 -7.24
N GLU A 48 0.84 -13.78 -7.46
CA GLU A 48 1.77 -12.72 -7.88
C GLU A 48 1.38 -12.12 -9.24
N SER A 49 0.86 -12.94 -10.16
CA SER A 49 0.53 -12.51 -11.52
C SER A 49 -0.72 -11.61 -11.54
N ALA A 50 -1.67 -11.90 -10.64
CA ALA A 50 -2.85 -11.08 -10.42
C ALA A 50 -2.59 -9.88 -9.50
N GLY A 51 -1.48 -9.87 -8.75
CA GLY A 51 -1.19 -8.85 -7.74
C GLY A 51 -2.15 -8.91 -6.55
N THR A 52 -2.66 -10.09 -6.22
CA THR A 52 -3.68 -10.27 -5.17
C THR A 52 -3.18 -11.17 -4.06
N PHE A 53 -3.52 -10.84 -2.81
CA PHE A 53 -3.35 -11.74 -1.68
C PHE A 53 -4.49 -11.60 -0.68
N SER A 54 -4.71 -12.63 0.13
CA SER A 54 -5.62 -12.61 1.25
C SER A 54 -4.97 -13.25 2.47
N MET A 55 -5.40 -12.79 3.64
CA MET A 55 -4.97 -13.33 4.93
C MET A 55 -6.18 -13.37 5.84
N TYR A 56 -6.50 -14.55 6.36
CA TYR A 56 -7.58 -14.74 7.33
C TYR A 56 -7.00 -15.22 8.65
N TRP A 57 -7.29 -14.49 9.72
CA TRP A 57 -6.89 -14.83 11.08
C TRP A 57 -8.10 -14.73 12.02
N GLU A 58 -9.25 -15.21 11.56
CA GLU A 58 -10.54 -15.06 12.26
C GLU A 58 -10.59 -15.81 13.60
N ASP A 59 -9.84 -16.91 13.73
CA ASP A 59 -9.65 -17.64 14.99
C ASP A 59 -8.68 -16.94 15.96
N GLY A 60 -8.03 -15.88 15.48
CA GLY A 60 -7.10 -15.05 16.21
C GLY A 60 -5.65 -15.54 16.18
N VAL A 61 -4.73 -14.61 16.45
CA VAL A 61 -3.29 -14.89 16.56
C VAL A 61 -2.75 -14.45 17.93
N SER A 62 -1.66 -15.09 18.35
CA SER A 62 -0.94 -14.80 19.60
C SER A 62 0.56 -14.57 19.38
N SER A 63 0.97 -14.43 18.12
CA SER A 63 2.32 -14.17 17.68
C SER A 63 2.26 -13.39 16.39
N ASP A 64 3.35 -12.69 16.08
CA ASP A 64 3.43 -11.80 14.93
C ASP A 64 3.49 -12.54 13.59
N PHE A 65 2.76 -12.04 12.60
CA PHE A 65 2.91 -12.38 11.19
C PHE A 65 2.98 -11.10 10.34
N VAL A 66 3.75 -11.17 9.25
CA VAL A 66 3.77 -10.13 8.22
C VAL A 66 3.68 -10.82 6.86
N VAL A 67 2.60 -10.58 6.12
CA VAL A 67 2.36 -11.20 4.82
C VAL A 67 1.98 -10.16 3.77
N GLY A 68 2.37 -10.38 2.52
CA GLY A 68 2.06 -9.44 1.45
C GLY A 68 2.77 -9.72 0.15
N LEU A 69 2.59 -8.80 -0.81
CA LEU A 69 3.17 -8.86 -2.15
C LEU A 69 3.84 -7.55 -2.51
N GLY A 70 4.88 -7.64 -3.35
CA GLY A 70 5.57 -6.45 -3.85
C GLY A 70 6.81 -6.80 -4.67
N TRP A 71 7.90 -6.10 -4.37
CA TRP A 71 9.11 -6.09 -5.16
C TRP A 71 10.33 -6.43 -4.32
N THR A 72 11.26 -7.17 -4.92
CA THR A 72 12.53 -7.59 -4.30
C THR A 72 13.43 -6.39 -3.94
N THR A 73 13.28 -5.29 -4.68
CA THR A 73 13.97 -4.03 -4.41
C THR A 73 12.98 -2.89 -4.42
N GLY A 74 12.86 -2.22 -3.28
CA GLY A 74 12.01 -1.06 -3.10
C GLY A 74 12.48 0.14 -3.91
N SER A 75 11.55 1.06 -4.12
CA SER A 75 11.83 2.33 -4.79
C SER A 75 10.94 3.43 -4.23
N SER A 76 11.07 4.65 -4.76
CA SER A 76 10.18 5.76 -4.48
C SER A 76 8.97 5.82 -5.44
N ASN A 77 8.72 4.79 -6.24
CA ASN A 77 7.58 4.75 -7.15
C ASN A 77 6.27 4.67 -6.35
N PRO A 78 5.23 5.42 -6.74
CA PRO A 78 3.95 5.37 -6.05
C PRO A 78 3.33 3.96 -6.14
N ILE A 79 2.67 3.54 -5.06
CA ILE A 79 2.03 2.22 -4.97
C ILE A 79 0.52 2.40 -4.91
N THR A 80 -0.23 1.74 -5.79
CA THR A 80 -1.70 1.79 -5.80
C THR A 80 -2.29 0.45 -5.38
N TYR A 81 -3.15 0.48 -4.37
CA TYR A 81 -3.77 -0.72 -3.80
C TYR A 81 -5.27 -0.51 -3.53
N SER A 82 -5.97 -1.63 -3.42
CA SER A 82 -7.34 -1.69 -2.90
C SER A 82 -7.51 -2.91 -2.03
N ALA A 83 -8.18 -2.76 -0.89
CA ALA A 83 -8.35 -3.83 0.07
C ALA A 83 -9.73 -3.81 0.73
N GLU A 84 -10.19 -5.01 1.07
CA GLU A 84 -11.14 -5.25 2.15
C GLU A 84 -10.31 -5.59 3.39
N TYR A 85 -10.48 -4.85 4.48
CA TYR A 85 -9.66 -4.99 5.69
C TYR A 85 -10.51 -4.84 6.94
N SER A 86 -10.59 -5.91 7.73
CA SER A 86 -11.40 -5.99 8.96
C SER A 86 -10.52 -6.43 10.13
N ALA A 87 -10.11 -5.45 10.95
CA ALA A 87 -9.17 -5.68 12.06
C ALA A 87 -9.47 -4.85 13.32
N SER A 88 -10.71 -4.38 13.51
CA SER A 88 -11.04 -3.41 14.58
C SER A 88 -10.74 -3.89 16.01
N GLY A 89 -10.64 -5.20 16.24
CA GLY A 89 -10.28 -5.81 17.53
C GLY A 89 -8.95 -6.57 17.50
N SER A 90 -8.05 -6.20 16.58
CA SER A 90 -6.74 -6.83 16.39
C SER A 90 -5.66 -5.78 16.40
N ALA A 91 -4.52 -6.08 17.01
CA ALA A 91 -3.34 -5.24 16.89
C ALA A 91 -2.70 -5.57 15.53
N SER A 92 -3.08 -4.79 14.52
CA SER A 92 -2.87 -5.13 13.12
C SER A 92 -2.75 -3.89 12.22
N TYR A 93 -2.01 -4.02 11.12
CA TYR A 93 -1.79 -2.99 10.12
C TYR A 93 -2.13 -3.46 8.71
N LEU A 94 -2.63 -2.51 7.90
CA LEU A 94 -2.56 -2.51 6.44
C LEU A 94 -1.60 -1.39 6.02
N ALA A 95 -0.46 -1.75 5.46
CA ALA A 95 0.62 -0.80 5.23
C ALA A 95 1.44 -1.07 3.96
N VAL A 96 2.08 -0.04 3.43
CA VAL A 96 3.32 -0.24 2.66
C VAL A 96 4.43 -0.55 3.67
N TYR A 97 5.12 -1.66 3.49
CA TYR A 97 6.14 -2.19 4.38
C TYR A 97 7.43 -2.47 3.63
N GLY A 98 8.58 -2.28 4.26
CA GLY A 98 9.85 -2.69 3.67
C GLY A 98 11.05 -2.27 4.49
N TRP A 99 12.23 -2.46 3.88
CA TRP A 99 13.50 -2.26 4.55
C TRP A 99 14.50 -1.45 3.71
N VAL A 100 15.41 -0.78 4.41
CA VAL A 100 16.66 -0.23 3.87
C VAL A 100 17.81 -1.07 4.41
N ASN A 101 18.76 -1.44 3.55
CA ASN A 101 19.91 -2.27 3.92
C ASN A 101 20.84 -1.52 4.89
N TYR A 102 21.23 -0.28 4.55
CA TYR A 102 22.15 0.53 5.36
C TYR A 102 21.95 2.05 5.19
N PRO A 103 21.86 2.84 6.28
CA PRO A 103 21.67 2.42 7.68
C PRO A 103 20.43 1.54 7.81
N GLN A 104 20.54 0.43 8.54
CA GLN A 104 19.48 -0.57 8.56
C GLN A 104 18.21 0.02 9.16
N ALA A 105 17.14 0.01 8.38
CA ALA A 105 15.87 0.56 8.79
C ALA A 105 14.70 -0.30 8.29
N GLU A 106 13.68 -0.41 9.13
CA GLU A 106 12.39 -0.97 8.81
C GLU A 106 11.38 0.18 8.71
N TYR A 107 10.49 0.15 7.73
CA TYR A 107 9.55 1.25 7.54
C TYR A 107 8.13 0.81 7.23
N TYR A 108 7.18 1.66 7.64
CA TYR A 108 5.76 1.49 7.46
C TYR A 108 5.09 2.79 7.03
N VAL A 109 4.31 2.74 5.95
CA VAL A 109 3.26 3.73 5.67
C VAL A 109 1.92 3.04 5.96
N VAL A 110 1.40 3.26 7.17
CA VAL A 110 0.19 2.62 7.69
C VAL A 110 -1.04 3.37 7.17
N GLU A 111 -1.82 2.70 6.34
CA GLU A 111 -3.01 3.28 5.70
C GLU A 111 -4.29 3.00 6.49
N ASN A 112 -4.34 1.84 7.15
CA ASN A 112 -5.36 1.48 8.13
C ASN A 112 -4.75 0.58 9.20
N TYR A 113 -5.36 0.56 10.38
CA TYR A 113 -4.89 -0.23 11.51
C TYR A 113 -6.06 -0.64 12.40
N GLY A 114 -5.83 -1.60 13.28
CA GLY A 114 -6.80 -2.05 14.26
C GLY A 114 -6.73 -1.25 15.56
N ASP A 115 -6.51 -1.92 16.69
CA ASP A 115 -6.59 -1.30 18.02
C ASP A 115 -5.29 -0.67 18.53
N TYR A 116 -4.20 -0.75 17.77
CA TYR A 116 -2.88 -0.25 18.15
C TYR A 116 -2.32 0.75 17.14
N ASN A 117 -2.04 1.99 17.59
CA ASN A 117 -1.32 3.00 16.80
C ASN A 117 0.16 3.02 17.25
N PRO A 118 1.14 2.75 16.36
CA PRO A 118 2.56 2.67 16.74
C PRO A 118 3.14 4.01 17.22
N CYS A 119 2.57 5.13 16.75
CA CYS A 119 3.01 6.47 17.16
C CYS A 119 2.47 6.91 18.52
N SER A 120 1.69 6.07 19.21
CA SER A 120 1.25 6.34 20.59
C SER A 120 2.38 6.19 21.62
N SER A 121 3.38 5.33 21.35
CA SER A 121 4.51 5.05 22.26
C SER A 121 5.88 5.43 21.69
N ALA A 122 6.01 5.54 20.36
CA ALA A 122 7.27 5.85 19.69
C ALA A 122 7.63 7.36 19.77
N THR A 123 8.88 7.68 19.44
CA THR A 123 9.35 9.07 19.40
C THR A 123 8.72 9.80 18.22
N SER A 124 7.95 10.86 18.47
CA SER A 124 7.34 11.65 17.39
C SER A 124 8.39 12.43 16.60
N LEU A 125 8.24 12.44 15.27
CA LEU A 125 9.01 13.24 14.31
C LEU A 125 8.16 14.37 13.71
N GLY A 126 6.92 14.55 14.16
CA GLY A 126 5.97 15.52 13.60
C GLY A 126 4.98 14.87 12.64
N THR A 127 4.61 15.59 11.58
CA THR A 127 3.60 15.13 10.61
C THR A 127 4.04 15.40 9.17
N VAL A 128 3.54 14.59 8.25
CA VAL A 128 3.67 14.78 6.79
C VAL A 128 2.30 14.71 6.14
N TYR A 129 2.04 15.54 5.13
CA TYR A 129 0.80 15.48 4.34
C TYR A 129 1.06 14.76 3.02
N SER A 130 0.28 13.74 2.72
CA SER A 130 0.34 13.02 1.43
C SER A 130 -1.04 12.45 1.08
N ASP A 131 -1.35 12.38 -0.22
CA ASP A 131 -2.48 11.59 -0.73
C ASP A 131 -3.82 11.87 -0.01
N GLY A 132 -4.09 13.15 0.28
CA GLY A 132 -5.34 13.61 0.88
C GLY A 132 -5.45 13.50 2.41
N SER A 133 -4.41 13.10 3.14
CA SER A 133 -4.44 13.05 4.61
C SER A 133 -3.11 13.43 5.24
N THR A 134 -3.19 13.89 6.48
CA THR A 134 -2.04 14.02 7.36
C THR A 134 -1.65 12.64 7.88
N TYR A 135 -0.35 12.42 8.02
CA TYR A 135 0.23 11.25 8.67
C TYR A 135 0.99 11.70 9.92
N GLN A 136 0.73 11.03 11.04
CA GLN A 136 1.61 11.10 12.20
C GLN A 136 2.91 10.39 11.84
N VAL A 137 4.05 11.01 12.13
CA VAL A 137 5.36 10.42 11.87
C VAL A 137 6.07 10.16 13.19
N CYS A 138 6.60 8.96 13.35
CA CYS A 138 7.35 8.57 14.53
C CYS A 138 8.46 7.58 14.19
N THR A 139 9.37 7.38 15.14
CA THR A 139 10.50 6.47 15.02
C THR A 139 10.82 5.80 16.35
N ASP A 140 11.42 4.62 16.29
CA ASP A 140 11.96 3.90 17.44
C ASP A 140 13.23 3.14 17.06
N THR A 141 14.02 2.74 18.05
CA THR A 141 15.21 1.88 17.85
C THR A 141 14.92 0.49 18.39
N ARG A 142 14.96 -0.50 17.50
CA ARG A 142 14.88 -1.92 17.85
C ARG A 142 16.28 -2.43 18.11
N THR A 143 16.55 -2.92 19.33
CA THR A 143 17.91 -3.32 19.75
C THR A 143 18.02 -4.84 19.87
N ASN A 144 18.89 -5.45 19.04
CA ASN A 144 19.07 -6.91 18.96
C ASN A 144 17.76 -7.67 18.71
N GLU A 145 16.97 -7.19 17.77
CA GLU A 145 15.67 -7.76 17.39
C GLU A 145 15.77 -8.50 16.05
N PRO A 146 14.79 -9.38 15.72
CA PRO A 146 14.71 -10.01 14.40
C PRO A 146 14.71 -8.99 13.26
N SER A 147 15.47 -9.26 12.19
CA SER A 147 15.61 -8.39 11.03
C SER A 147 15.94 -9.16 9.76
N ILE A 148 16.02 -8.46 8.62
CA ILE A 148 16.44 -9.03 7.33
C ILE A 148 17.87 -9.59 7.31
N THR A 149 18.67 -9.33 8.35
CA THR A 149 20.03 -9.87 8.51
C THR A 149 20.16 -10.81 9.72
N GLY A 150 19.05 -11.39 10.19
CA GLY A 150 19.01 -12.25 11.36
C GLY A 150 18.63 -11.47 12.62
N THR A 151 19.59 -11.19 13.50
CA THR A 151 19.37 -10.38 14.71
C THR A 151 20.30 -9.18 14.67
N SER A 152 19.74 -7.97 14.77
CA SER A 152 20.51 -6.73 14.66
C SER A 152 19.83 -5.56 15.39
N THR A 153 20.50 -4.41 15.39
CA THR A 153 19.92 -3.15 15.87
C THR A 153 19.61 -2.27 14.65
N PHE A 154 18.37 -1.80 14.56
CA PHE A 154 17.86 -1.05 13.42
C PHE A 154 16.85 0.02 13.88
N THR A 155 16.61 1.00 13.02
CA THR A 155 15.65 2.08 13.26
C THR A 155 14.33 1.77 12.55
N GLN A 156 13.22 1.95 13.25
CA GLN A 156 11.89 1.90 12.65
C GLN A 156 11.41 3.30 12.27
N TYR A 157 10.75 3.42 11.12
CA TYR A 157 10.09 4.64 10.68
C TYR A 157 8.62 4.37 10.36
N PHE A 158 7.71 5.13 10.96
CA PHE A 158 6.28 5.01 10.72
C PHE A 158 5.71 6.32 10.18
N SER A 159 4.83 6.22 9.19
CA SER A 159 3.84 7.23 8.84
C SER A 159 2.47 6.61 9.06
N VAL A 160 1.67 7.14 9.97
CA VAL A 160 0.35 6.60 10.33
C VAL A 160 -0.74 7.56 9.86
N ARG A 161 -1.58 7.12 8.92
CA ARG A 161 -2.61 7.94 8.29
C ARG A 161 -3.69 8.33 9.31
N GLU A 162 -3.99 9.62 9.42
CA GLU A 162 -5.03 10.09 10.34
C GLU A 162 -6.43 9.76 9.84
N SER A 163 -6.71 10.03 8.56
CA SER A 163 -7.96 9.64 7.90
C SER A 163 -7.76 8.29 7.21
N THR A 164 -7.84 7.21 8.00
CA THR A 164 -7.57 5.85 7.53
C THR A 164 -8.40 5.47 6.30
N ARG A 165 -7.83 4.62 5.44
CA ARG A 165 -8.47 4.14 4.22
C ARG A 165 -7.98 2.75 3.85
N THR A 166 -8.78 2.03 3.06
CA THR A 166 -8.42 0.69 2.57
C THR A 166 -8.13 0.65 1.07
N SER A 167 -8.13 1.80 0.38
CA SER A 167 -7.75 1.87 -1.04
C SER A 167 -7.19 3.24 -1.40
N GLY A 168 -6.33 3.26 -2.41
CA GLY A 168 -5.77 4.49 -2.97
C GLY A 168 -4.32 4.32 -3.43
N THR A 169 -3.72 5.44 -3.81
CA THR A 169 -2.30 5.52 -4.14
C THR A 169 -1.52 6.12 -2.98
N VAL A 170 -0.40 5.48 -2.63
CA VAL A 170 0.58 5.96 -1.67
C VAL A 170 1.76 6.54 -2.45
N THR A 171 1.93 7.85 -2.38
CA THR A 171 3.11 8.53 -2.95
C THR A 171 4.29 8.36 -1.99
N VAL A 172 4.87 7.15 -1.96
CA VAL A 172 5.95 6.76 -1.02
C VAL A 172 7.13 7.74 -0.99
N ALA A 173 7.43 8.40 -2.11
CA ALA A 173 8.46 9.44 -2.18
C ALA A 173 8.25 10.57 -1.14
N ASN A 174 7.00 10.97 -0.86
CA ASN A 174 6.71 12.01 0.13
C ASN A 174 7.12 11.58 1.54
N HIS A 175 6.83 10.33 1.90
CA HIS A 175 7.19 9.73 3.19
C HIS A 175 8.70 9.55 3.30
N PHE A 176 9.34 8.99 2.28
CA PHE A 176 10.79 8.75 2.27
C PHE A 176 11.58 10.06 2.37
N ASN A 177 11.15 11.10 1.66
CA ASN A 177 11.78 12.42 1.73
C ASN A 177 11.60 13.09 3.10
N PHE A 178 10.47 12.85 3.79
CA PHE A 178 10.29 13.32 5.15
C PHE A 178 11.23 12.56 6.11
N TRP A 179 11.22 11.22 6.09
CA TRP A 179 12.07 10.41 6.96
C TRP A 179 13.56 10.66 6.74
N ALA A 180 13.97 11.00 5.51
CA ALA A 180 15.37 11.32 5.19
C ALA A 180 15.89 12.53 5.97
N GLN A 181 15.01 13.47 6.36
CA GLN A 181 15.36 14.60 7.23
C GLN A 181 15.69 14.15 8.66
N HIS A 182 15.34 12.91 9.01
CA HIS A 182 15.48 12.29 10.33
C HIS A 182 16.35 11.03 10.29
N GLY A 183 17.27 10.93 9.33
CA GLY A 183 18.29 9.86 9.29
C GLY A 183 17.93 8.62 8.48
N PHE A 184 16.77 8.56 7.84
CA PHE A 184 16.44 7.47 6.92
C PHE A 184 17.34 7.52 5.68
N GLY A 185 17.92 6.37 5.29
CA GLY A 185 18.92 6.30 4.22
C GLY A 185 18.41 6.73 2.83
N ASN A 186 17.11 6.60 2.56
CA ASN A 186 16.44 6.96 1.30
C ASN A 186 17.15 6.45 0.02
N SER A 187 17.80 5.29 0.14
CA SER A 187 18.56 4.61 -0.91
C SER A 187 18.89 3.19 -0.40
N ASP A 188 19.48 2.35 -1.24
CA ASP A 188 19.89 0.99 -0.87
C ASP A 188 18.74 0.18 -0.23
N PHE A 189 17.58 0.23 -0.88
CA PHE A 189 16.37 -0.46 -0.44
C PHE A 189 16.53 -1.99 -0.56
N ASN A 190 15.99 -2.72 0.40
CA ASN A 190 15.72 -4.15 0.29
C ASN A 190 14.30 -4.35 -0.29
N TYR A 191 13.57 -5.40 0.08
CA TYR A 191 12.21 -5.61 -0.39
C TYR A 191 11.24 -4.50 0.06
N GLN A 192 10.17 -4.34 -0.71
CA GLN A 192 9.07 -3.42 -0.46
C GLN A 192 7.76 -4.06 -0.89
N VAL A 193 6.76 -4.07 -0.01
CA VAL A 193 5.47 -4.75 -0.22
C VAL A 193 4.30 -3.91 0.26
N VAL A 194 3.11 -4.20 -0.24
CA VAL A 194 1.87 -3.94 0.50
C VAL A 194 1.63 -5.14 1.40
N ALA A 195 1.55 -4.90 2.71
CA ALA A 195 1.49 -5.94 3.73
C ALA A 195 0.27 -5.81 4.63
N VAL A 196 -0.13 -6.95 5.16
CA VAL A 196 -0.97 -7.10 6.34
C VAL A 196 -0.12 -7.71 7.43
N GLU A 197 -0.13 -7.07 8.60
CA GLU A 197 0.57 -7.52 9.80
C GLU A 197 -0.42 -7.63 10.94
N ALA A 198 -0.29 -8.65 11.79
CA ALA A 198 -0.95 -8.70 13.09
C ALA A 198 -0.19 -9.60 14.06
N TRP A 199 -0.27 -9.25 15.35
CA TRP A 199 0.35 -10.03 16.43
C TRP A 199 -0.60 -10.35 17.59
N SER A 200 -1.84 -9.84 17.56
CA SER A 200 -2.88 -10.20 18.50
C SER A 200 -4.29 -10.01 17.92
N GLY A 201 -5.28 -10.67 18.52
CA GLY A 201 -6.68 -10.54 18.13
C GLY A 201 -6.98 -11.25 16.81
N ALA A 202 -8.13 -10.93 16.22
CA ALA A 202 -8.70 -11.62 15.06
C ALA A 202 -9.13 -10.64 13.97
N GLY A 203 -9.10 -11.11 12.72
CA GLY A 203 -9.44 -10.28 11.56
C GLY A 203 -9.29 -11.00 10.23
N SER A 204 -9.49 -10.25 9.17
CA SER A 204 -9.32 -10.72 7.79
C SER A 204 -8.99 -9.58 6.84
N ALA A 205 -8.29 -9.93 5.75
CA ALA A 205 -7.92 -9.00 4.71
C ALA A 205 -7.89 -9.66 3.33
N SER A 206 -8.30 -8.91 2.31
CA SER A 206 -8.10 -9.24 0.90
C SER A 206 -7.61 -8.00 0.17
N VAL A 207 -6.48 -8.10 -0.51
CA VAL A 207 -5.72 -6.96 -1.04
C VAL A 207 -5.40 -7.20 -2.52
N THR A 208 -5.54 -6.15 -3.32
CA THR A 208 -5.11 -6.09 -4.72
C THR A 208 -4.14 -4.92 -4.89
N ILE A 209 -3.01 -5.17 -5.57
CA ILE A 209 -2.00 -4.18 -5.93
C ILE A 209 -2.08 -3.97 -7.43
N SER A 210 -2.28 -2.73 -7.88
CA SER A 210 -2.48 -2.41 -9.31
C SER A 210 -1.30 -1.73 -9.98
N SER A 211 -0.44 -1.05 -9.22
CA SER A 211 0.77 -0.40 -9.73
C SER A 211 1.79 -0.15 -8.65
#